data_AF-J3HXJ5-F1
#
_entry.id   AF-J3HXJ5-F1
#
_cell.length_a   1.000
_cell.length_b   1.000
_cell.length_c   1.000
_cell.angle_alpha   90.00
_cell.angle_beta   90.00
_cell.angle_gamma   90.00
#
_symmetry.space_group_name_H-M   'P 1'
#
loop_
_entity.id
_entity.type
_entity.pdbx_description
1 polymer ?
#
loop_
_entity_poly.entity_id
_entity_poly.type
_entity_poly.pdbx_seq_one_letter_code
_entity_poly.pdbx_strand_id
1 'polypeptide(L)'
;PTGSRVLVYDVDDRGFPKPASAPVRYHVSCAADPTHSFQTDAGEVAAAPFEELIAGWHRVNGARPQGAPVGMTVAEDGAIWLVEDKNQTVIRIDRATGDAPQPLPCDTRSQAMIDQLAVFVARDAQNAIRLTTLRKGLVEKHCVGCHSDFGLKAGQSDAEKDKTVLRFMLAQDGWIYPGDPDSGRLRTRLRGLGAEKLMPPGGESLPRTEPGYTRLLDTADLLVARMVPGIRMRIKSGPPQRKFFGRTNRECGEIPAAKVVVVTQRSAVDRPGFSRFFRPADPYLNGECSDDDGYYIRQEFLVPVQ
;
A
#
# COMPACT_ATOMS: atom_id res chain seq x y z
N PRO A 1 -8.26 -9.13 -5.63
CA PRO A 1 -8.60 -8.39 -4.38
C PRO A 1 -7.69 -8.80 -3.20
N THR A 2 -6.93 -7.86 -2.63
CA THR A 2 -6.03 -8.14 -1.50
C THR A 2 -6.43 -7.33 -0.26
N GLY A 3 -6.56 -8.01 0.88
CA GLY A 3 -6.88 -7.40 2.18
C GLY A 3 -8.03 -8.12 2.88
N SER A 4 -8.17 -7.86 4.18
CA SER A 4 -9.35 -8.29 4.94
C SER A 4 -10.55 -7.45 4.52
N ARG A 5 -11.73 -8.07 4.50
CA ARG A 5 -12.98 -7.46 4.06
C ARG A 5 -14.16 -8.26 4.58
N VAL A 6 -15.30 -7.58 4.71
CA VAL A 6 -16.59 -8.22 4.97
C VAL A 6 -17.44 -8.02 3.72
N LEU A 7 -17.87 -9.13 3.13
CA LEU A 7 -18.64 -9.16 1.89
C LEU A 7 -20.06 -9.63 2.16
N VAL A 8 -21.00 -9.06 1.42
CA VAL A 8 -22.39 -9.49 1.38
C VAL A 8 -22.68 -10.04 -0.01
N TYR A 9 -23.25 -11.23 -0.07
CA TYR A 9 -23.71 -11.85 -1.31
C TYR A 9 -25.22 -12.03 -1.24
N ASP A 10 -25.89 -11.76 -2.35
CA ASP A 10 -27.24 -12.30 -2.56
C ASP A 10 -27.14 -13.81 -2.74
N VAL A 11 -27.93 -14.55 -1.98
CA VAL A 11 -27.96 -16.02 -2.01
C VAL A 11 -29.27 -16.56 -2.58
N ASP A 12 -29.21 -17.76 -3.18
CA ASP A 12 -30.38 -18.55 -3.56
C ASP A 12 -31.04 -19.22 -2.35
N ASP A 13 -32.15 -19.93 -2.56
CA ASP A 13 -32.90 -20.59 -1.49
C ASP A 13 -32.11 -21.71 -0.78
N ARG A 14 -30.94 -22.08 -1.33
CA ARG A 14 -30.01 -23.06 -0.74
C ARG A 14 -28.82 -22.39 -0.06
N GLY A 15 -28.76 -21.06 -0.06
CA GLY A 15 -27.68 -20.29 0.53
C GLY A 15 -26.45 -20.12 -0.36
N PHE A 16 -26.52 -20.44 -1.66
CA PHE A 16 -25.39 -20.22 -2.59
C PHE A 16 -25.43 -18.82 -3.19
N PRO A 17 -24.28 -18.12 -3.34
CA PRO A 17 -24.22 -16.84 -4.03
C PRO A 17 -24.79 -16.89 -5.45
N LYS A 18 -25.71 -15.98 -5.78
CA LYS A 18 -26.35 -15.90 -7.09
C LYS A 18 -25.38 -15.37 -8.15
N PRO A 19 -25.08 -16.12 -9.23
CA PRO A 19 -24.21 -15.64 -10.29
C PRO A 19 -24.90 -14.59 -11.17
N ALA A 20 -24.14 -13.60 -11.63
CA ALA A 20 -24.51 -12.65 -12.67
C ALA A 20 -23.69 -12.91 -13.94
N SER A 21 -24.23 -12.52 -15.10
CA SER A 21 -23.50 -12.60 -16.38
C SER A 21 -22.27 -11.69 -16.38
N ALA A 22 -21.20 -12.12 -17.07
CA ALA A 22 -20.04 -11.28 -17.32
C ALA A 22 -20.42 -9.98 -18.08
N PRO A 23 -19.73 -8.84 -17.83
CA PRO A 23 -18.64 -8.65 -16.87
C PRO A 23 -19.13 -8.35 -15.45
N VAL A 24 -18.65 -9.12 -14.47
CA VAL A 24 -18.85 -8.82 -13.05
C VAL A 24 -17.62 -8.10 -12.53
N ARG A 25 -17.77 -6.85 -12.07
CA ARG A 25 -16.64 -6.01 -11.67
C ARG A 25 -16.47 -5.94 -10.16
N TYR A 26 -15.23 -5.74 -9.71
CA TYR A 26 -14.89 -5.55 -8.30
C TYR A 26 -13.75 -4.54 -8.11
N HIS A 27 -13.66 -4.01 -6.89
CA HIS A 27 -12.57 -3.14 -6.47
C HIS A 27 -11.34 -3.96 -6.06
N VAL A 28 -10.16 -3.58 -6.57
CA VAL A 28 -8.89 -4.25 -6.22
C VAL A 28 -8.20 -3.56 -5.03
N SER A 29 -8.44 -2.26 -4.87
CA SER A 29 -8.02 -1.44 -3.73
C SER A 29 -9.09 -0.38 -3.46
N CYS A 30 -9.00 0.30 -2.32
CA CYS A 30 -10.02 1.27 -1.90
C CYS A 30 -10.16 2.49 -2.83
N ALA A 31 -9.17 2.75 -3.70
CA ALA A 31 -9.16 3.87 -4.64
C ALA A 31 -9.12 3.44 -6.10
N ALA A 32 -9.12 2.14 -6.37
CA ALA A 32 -9.36 1.67 -7.73
C ALA A 32 -10.86 1.85 -8.01
N ASP A 33 -11.19 2.57 -9.09
CA ASP A 33 -12.53 2.46 -9.68
C ASP A 33 -12.87 0.97 -9.87
N PRO A 34 -14.15 0.55 -9.76
CA PRO A 34 -14.56 -0.83 -9.97
C PRO A 34 -14.42 -1.16 -11.46
N THR A 35 -13.18 -1.41 -11.87
CA THR A 35 -12.74 -1.51 -13.27
C THR A 35 -12.30 -2.92 -13.60
N HIS A 36 -12.14 -3.80 -12.61
CA HIS A 36 -11.63 -5.13 -12.82
C HIS A 36 -12.76 -6.14 -12.92
N SER A 37 -12.90 -6.75 -14.10
CA SER A 37 -13.81 -7.86 -14.33
C SER A 37 -13.27 -9.15 -13.72
N PHE A 38 -14.17 -9.99 -13.20
CA PHE A 38 -13.88 -11.40 -12.94
C PHE A 38 -13.56 -12.11 -14.27
N GLN A 39 -12.40 -12.75 -14.31
CA GLN A 39 -11.87 -13.38 -15.51
C GLN A 39 -11.08 -14.64 -15.17
N THR A 40 -11.07 -15.56 -16.12
CA THR A 40 -10.20 -16.75 -16.17
C THR A 40 -9.23 -16.59 -17.35
N ASP A 41 -8.35 -17.56 -17.55
CA ASP A 41 -7.46 -17.59 -18.72
C ASP A 41 -8.23 -17.59 -20.06
N ALA A 42 -9.51 -18.00 -20.05
CA ALA A 42 -10.39 -18.00 -21.21
C ALA A 42 -11.16 -16.69 -21.42
N GLY A 43 -11.01 -15.70 -20.53
CA GLY A 43 -11.68 -14.39 -20.59
C GLY A 43 -12.64 -14.14 -19.42
N GLU A 44 -13.48 -13.12 -19.56
CA GLU A 44 -14.47 -12.73 -18.54
C GLU A 44 -15.50 -13.84 -18.32
N VAL A 45 -15.83 -14.09 -17.05
CA VAL A 45 -16.76 -15.16 -16.66
C VAL A 45 -17.89 -14.64 -15.78
N ALA A 46 -19.00 -15.37 -15.79
CA ALA A 46 -20.07 -15.14 -14.82
C ALA A 46 -19.53 -15.36 -13.39
N ALA A 47 -19.95 -14.50 -12.47
CA ALA A 47 -19.55 -14.56 -11.07
C ALA A 47 -20.66 -13.99 -10.18
N ALA A 48 -20.68 -14.32 -8.89
CA ALA A 48 -21.61 -13.68 -7.97
C ALA A 48 -21.12 -12.26 -7.62
N PRO A 49 -21.93 -11.22 -7.88
CA PRO A 49 -21.62 -9.88 -7.39
C PRO A 49 -21.69 -9.86 -5.86
N PHE A 50 -20.97 -8.94 -5.25
CA PHE A 50 -20.98 -8.74 -3.80
C PHE A 50 -20.95 -7.26 -3.46
N GLU A 51 -21.49 -6.93 -2.30
CA GLU A 51 -21.31 -5.63 -1.66
C GLU A 51 -20.23 -5.74 -0.59
N GLU A 52 -19.32 -4.75 -0.53
CA GLU A 52 -18.33 -4.69 0.54
C GLU A 52 -18.92 -3.93 1.74
N LEU A 53 -19.40 -4.66 2.76
CA LEU A 53 -19.89 -4.07 4.00
C LEU A 53 -18.75 -3.40 4.79
N ILE A 54 -17.57 -4.03 4.79
CA ILE A 54 -16.33 -3.38 5.19
C ILE A 54 -15.36 -3.49 4.02
N ALA A 55 -15.20 -2.37 3.32
CA ALA A 55 -14.25 -2.22 2.22
C ALA A 55 -12.87 -1.82 2.73
N GLY A 56 -11.84 -2.32 2.03
CA GLY A 56 -10.45 -1.91 2.24
C GLY A 56 -10.00 -1.98 3.71
N TRP A 57 -10.25 -3.07 4.43
CA TRP A 57 -9.89 -3.20 5.85
C TRP A 57 -8.39 -3.47 6.07
N HIS A 58 -7.57 -2.61 5.49
CA HIS A 58 -6.13 -2.57 5.69
C HIS A 58 -5.79 -1.64 6.83
N ARG A 59 -4.59 -1.83 7.39
CA ARG A 59 -4.03 -0.88 8.35
C ARG A 59 -3.90 0.50 7.72
N VAL A 60 -4.59 1.49 8.29
CA VAL A 60 -4.31 2.90 8.03
C VAL A 60 -3.55 3.39 9.24
N ASN A 61 -2.27 3.69 9.06
CA ASN A 61 -1.40 4.08 10.17
C ASN A 61 -1.99 5.29 10.91
N GLY A 62 -2.18 5.16 12.23
CA GLY A 62 -2.75 6.23 13.06
C GLY A 62 -4.27 6.37 13.04
N ALA A 63 -4.97 5.74 12.08
CA ALA A 63 -6.43 5.83 11.95
C ALA A 63 -7.16 4.51 12.22
N ARG A 64 -6.68 3.37 11.67
CA ARG A 64 -7.28 2.05 11.94
C ARG A 64 -6.25 0.91 11.87
N PRO A 65 -6.35 -0.10 12.76
CA PRO A 65 -5.54 -1.31 12.67
C PRO A 65 -5.91 -2.13 11.42
N GLN A 66 -5.05 -3.09 11.07
CA GLN A 66 -5.37 -4.08 10.06
C GLN A 66 -6.51 -4.97 10.55
N GLY A 67 -7.46 -5.28 9.65
CA GLY A 67 -8.48 -6.29 9.90
C GLY A 67 -7.90 -7.69 9.90
N ALA A 68 -8.28 -8.51 10.86
CA ALA A 68 -8.09 -9.95 10.91
C ALA A 68 -9.31 -10.62 11.59
N PRO A 69 -10.46 -10.67 10.89
CA PRO A 69 -11.69 -11.20 11.47
C PRO A 69 -11.57 -12.72 11.63
N VAL A 70 -11.85 -13.21 12.84
CA VAL A 70 -11.80 -14.65 13.17
C VAL A 70 -13.14 -15.25 13.55
N GLY A 71 -14.16 -14.40 13.71
CA GLY A 71 -15.52 -14.82 13.98
C GLY A 71 -16.49 -13.67 13.78
N MET A 72 -17.73 -14.01 13.48
CA MET A 72 -18.82 -13.05 13.44
C MET A 72 -20.10 -13.66 14.00
N THR A 73 -20.97 -12.83 14.55
CA THR A 73 -22.33 -13.20 14.92
C THR A 73 -23.27 -12.03 14.67
N VAL A 74 -24.57 -12.32 14.60
CA VAL A 74 -25.62 -11.31 14.54
C VAL A 74 -26.23 -11.19 15.92
N ALA A 75 -26.26 -9.98 16.47
CA ALA A 75 -26.90 -9.69 17.74
C ALA A 75 -28.43 -9.63 17.59
N GLU A 76 -29.16 -9.68 18.70
CA GLU A 76 -30.63 -9.65 18.72
C GLU A 76 -31.23 -8.39 18.08
N ASP A 77 -30.51 -7.26 18.16
CA ASP A 77 -30.88 -5.99 17.52
C ASP A 77 -30.58 -5.95 16.01
N GLY A 78 -30.01 -7.02 15.46
CA GLY A 78 -29.62 -7.15 14.07
C GLY A 78 -28.26 -6.52 13.72
N ALA A 79 -27.50 -6.04 14.70
CA ALA A 79 -26.13 -5.60 14.48
C ALA A 79 -25.20 -6.80 14.23
N ILE A 80 -24.18 -6.61 13.40
CA ILE A 80 -23.17 -7.64 13.14
C ILE A 80 -21.98 -7.37 14.05
N TRP A 81 -21.61 -8.37 14.84
CA TRP A 81 -20.43 -8.33 15.71
C TRP A 81 -19.33 -9.16 15.08
N LEU A 82 -18.13 -8.59 14.97
CA LEU A 82 -16.93 -9.26 14.46
C LEU A 82 -15.84 -9.24 15.53
N VAL A 83 -15.17 -10.37 15.73
CA VAL A 83 -14.01 -10.49 16.60
C VAL A 83 -12.72 -10.50 15.78
N GLU A 84 -11.72 -9.76 16.25
CA GLU A 84 -10.44 -9.56 15.57
C GLU A 84 -9.28 -10.14 16.37
N ASP A 85 -8.42 -10.97 15.76
CA ASP A 85 -7.30 -11.59 16.49
C ASP A 85 -6.11 -10.65 16.69
N LYS A 86 -5.71 -9.88 15.66
CA LYS A 86 -4.43 -9.13 15.67
C LYS A 86 -4.46 -7.90 16.55
N ASN A 87 -5.60 -7.22 16.62
CA ASN A 87 -5.74 -5.96 17.35
C ASN A 87 -6.55 -6.11 18.64
N GLN A 88 -7.04 -7.32 18.94
CA GLN A 88 -7.82 -7.64 20.14
C GLN A 88 -9.06 -6.74 20.29
N THR A 89 -9.70 -6.40 19.17
CA THR A 89 -10.92 -5.58 19.16
C THR A 89 -12.16 -6.40 18.82
N VAL A 90 -13.31 -5.84 19.19
CA VAL A 90 -14.62 -6.29 18.74
C VAL A 90 -15.24 -5.14 17.95
N ILE A 91 -15.62 -5.42 16.71
CA ILE A 91 -16.30 -4.46 15.85
C ILE A 91 -17.78 -4.76 15.86
N ARG A 92 -18.59 -3.74 16.13
CA ARG A 92 -20.04 -3.77 16.01
C ARG A 92 -20.43 -2.93 14.79
N ILE A 93 -21.08 -3.55 13.83
CA ILE A 93 -21.67 -2.90 12.65
C ILE A 93 -23.17 -2.77 12.94
N ASP A 94 -23.58 -1.58 13.32
CA ASP A 94 -24.99 -1.27 13.54
C ASP A 94 -25.76 -1.16 12.23
N ARG A 95 -27.07 -1.42 12.29
CA ARG A 95 -27.97 -0.97 11.22
C ARG A 95 -27.98 0.57 11.24
N ALA A 96 -27.32 1.17 10.27
CA ALA A 96 -27.42 2.61 10.09
C ALA A 96 -28.85 2.97 9.65
N THR A 97 -29.41 4.01 10.28
CA THR A 97 -30.46 4.83 9.67
C THR A 97 -29.81 6.18 9.36
N GLY A 98 -29.65 6.50 8.07
CA GLY A 98 -28.97 7.72 7.61
C GLY A 98 -27.91 7.46 6.53
N ASP A 99 -27.25 8.54 6.11
CA ASP A 99 -26.22 8.48 5.06
C ASP A 99 -24.97 7.74 5.54
N ALA A 100 -24.35 6.97 4.64
CA ALA A 100 -23.10 6.27 4.93
C ALA A 100 -22.00 7.28 5.31
N PRO A 101 -21.16 6.98 6.33
CA PRO A 101 -20.02 7.83 6.65
C PRO A 101 -19.11 7.95 5.43
N GLN A 102 -18.47 9.12 5.29
CA GLN A 102 -17.53 9.32 4.17
C GLN A 102 -16.41 8.27 4.24
N PRO A 103 -16.06 7.63 3.10
CA PRO A 103 -14.98 6.67 3.05
C PRO A 103 -13.68 7.27 3.60
N LEU A 104 -12.94 6.47 4.38
CA LEU A 104 -11.59 6.86 4.80
C LEU A 104 -10.70 7.07 3.55
N PRO A 105 -9.82 8.07 3.55
CA PRO A 105 -8.93 8.32 2.43
C PRO A 105 -8.00 7.13 2.22
N CYS A 106 -7.83 6.76 0.96
CA CYS A 106 -6.84 5.78 0.53
C CYS A 106 -5.45 6.40 0.50
N ASP A 107 -4.41 5.60 0.75
CA ASP A 107 -3.02 6.03 0.57
C ASP A 107 -2.62 5.90 -0.91
N THR A 108 -3.33 6.66 -1.75
CA THR A 108 -3.09 6.71 -3.19
C THR A 108 -2.23 7.85 -3.63
N ARG A 109 -1.26 7.51 -4.48
CA ARG A 109 -0.45 8.48 -5.19
C ARG A 109 -1.22 8.99 -6.41
N SER A 110 -1.19 10.31 -6.61
CA SER A 110 -1.65 10.91 -7.85
C SER A 110 -0.80 10.42 -9.02
N GLN A 111 -1.35 10.45 -10.24
CA GLN A 111 -0.60 10.08 -11.45
C GLN A 111 0.66 10.94 -11.62
N ALA A 112 0.58 12.24 -11.31
CA ALA A 112 1.73 13.14 -11.33
C ALA A 112 2.86 12.68 -10.38
N MET A 113 2.51 12.22 -9.18
CA MET A 113 3.48 11.69 -8.22
C MET A 113 4.09 10.36 -8.68
N ILE A 114 3.27 9.47 -9.25
CA ILE A 114 3.75 8.21 -9.84
C ILE A 114 4.73 8.50 -10.99
N ASP A 115 4.41 9.46 -11.86
CA ASP A 115 5.25 9.86 -12.97
C ASP A 115 6.58 10.42 -12.48
N GLN A 116 6.56 11.29 -11.48
CA GLN A 116 7.76 11.86 -10.86
C GLN A 116 8.67 10.78 -10.28
N LEU A 117 8.13 9.84 -9.51
CA LEU A 117 8.87 8.72 -8.92
C LEU A 117 9.43 7.79 -10.00
N ALA A 118 8.64 7.49 -11.03
CA ALA A 118 9.10 6.66 -12.14
C ALA A 118 10.27 7.30 -12.88
N VAL A 119 10.25 8.63 -13.07
CA VAL A 119 11.36 9.37 -13.66
C VAL A 119 12.61 9.31 -12.76
N PHE A 120 12.47 9.44 -11.44
CA PHE A 120 13.61 9.32 -10.53
C PHE A 120 14.26 7.95 -10.58
N VAL A 121 13.46 6.89 -10.52
CA VAL A 121 13.95 5.50 -10.60
C VAL A 121 14.63 5.24 -11.95
N ALA A 122 14.06 5.74 -13.05
CA ALA A 122 14.60 5.52 -14.39
C ALA A 122 15.89 6.31 -14.68
N ARG A 123 16.09 7.47 -14.06
CA ARG A 123 17.29 8.30 -14.24
C ARG A 123 18.52 7.75 -13.51
N ASP A 124 18.32 6.96 -12.45
CA ASP A 124 19.40 6.34 -11.70
C ASP A 124 19.70 4.95 -12.29
N ALA A 125 20.90 4.78 -12.86
CA ALA A 125 21.30 3.52 -13.51
C ALA A 125 21.30 2.33 -12.53
N GLN A 126 21.60 2.57 -11.26
CA GLN A 126 21.61 1.55 -10.22
C GLN A 126 20.16 1.12 -9.89
N ASN A 127 19.23 2.06 -9.79
CA ASN A 127 17.81 1.76 -9.63
C ASN A 127 17.22 1.05 -10.85
N ALA A 128 17.60 1.45 -12.06
CA ALA A 128 17.20 0.76 -13.29
C ALA A 128 17.61 -0.73 -13.25
N ILE A 129 18.86 -1.04 -12.89
CA ILE A 129 19.35 -2.42 -12.74
C ILE A 129 18.58 -3.19 -11.67
N ARG A 130 18.29 -2.56 -10.52
CA ARG A 130 17.50 -3.19 -9.44
C ARG A 130 16.10 -3.52 -9.92
N LEU A 131 15.46 -2.59 -10.62
CA LEU A 131 14.12 -2.78 -11.18
C LEU A 131 14.09 -3.91 -12.20
N THR A 132 15.03 -3.97 -13.15
CA THR A 132 15.13 -5.07 -14.11
C THR A 132 15.33 -6.41 -13.41
N THR A 133 16.21 -6.45 -12.39
CA THR A 133 16.48 -7.65 -11.60
C THR A 133 15.23 -8.13 -10.87
N LEU A 134 14.47 -7.20 -10.26
CA LEU A 134 13.24 -7.50 -9.55
C LEU A 134 12.13 -7.96 -10.49
N ARG A 135 11.96 -7.29 -11.64
CA ARG A 135 10.98 -7.74 -12.62
C ARG A 135 11.26 -9.17 -13.05
N LYS A 136 12.48 -9.46 -13.54
CA LYS A 136 12.83 -10.78 -14.07
C LYS A 136 12.83 -11.86 -12.98
N GLY A 137 13.43 -11.55 -11.84
CA GLY A 137 13.66 -12.52 -10.77
C GLY A 137 12.47 -12.75 -9.86
N LEU A 138 11.64 -11.73 -9.63
CA LEU A 138 10.53 -11.79 -8.70
C LEU A 138 9.18 -11.76 -9.42
N VAL A 139 8.92 -10.70 -10.20
CA VAL A 139 7.59 -10.47 -10.77
C VAL A 139 7.25 -11.54 -11.81
N GLU A 140 8.08 -11.72 -12.82
CA GLU A 140 7.84 -12.66 -13.92
C GLU A 140 7.94 -14.13 -13.50
N LYS A 141 8.72 -14.45 -12.47
CA LYS A 141 8.85 -15.82 -11.97
C LYS A 141 7.80 -16.20 -10.94
N HIS A 142 7.52 -15.31 -9.99
CA HIS A 142 6.82 -15.66 -8.75
C HIS A 142 5.51 -14.92 -8.55
N CYS A 143 5.25 -13.83 -9.30
CA CYS A 143 4.04 -13.04 -9.13
C CYS A 143 3.02 -13.29 -10.25
N VAL A 144 3.45 -13.22 -11.52
CA VAL A 144 2.52 -13.24 -12.68
C VAL A 144 1.69 -14.53 -12.80
N GLY A 145 2.15 -15.65 -12.23
CA GLY A 145 1.40 -16.91 -12.25
C GLY A 145 0.07 -16.85 -11.49
N CYS A 146 -0.05 -15.96 -10.50
CA CYS A 146 -1.29 -15.73 -9.75
C CYS A 146 -1.82 -14.29 -9.85
N HIS A 147 -0.98 -13.36 -10.30
CA HIS A 147 -1.28 -11.93 -10.43
C HIS A 147 -1.15 -11.52 -11.90
N SER A 148 -2.21 -11.69 -12.69
CA SER A 148 -2.25 -11.28 -14.09
C SER A 148 -2.21 -9.75 -14.29
N ASP A 149 -2.41 -8.98 -13.23
CA ASP A 149 -2.64 -7.53 -13.28
C ASP A 149 -1.38 -6.66 -13.34
N PHE A 150 -0.16 -7.23 -13.39
CA PHE A 150 1.07 -6.43 -13.53
C PHE A 150 1.16 -5.65 -14.86
N GLY A 151 0.18 -5.80 -15.75
CA GLY A 151 0.07 -5.04 -17.01
C GLY A 151 1.10 -5.42 -18.06
N LEU A 152 1.87 -6.48 -17.82
CA LEU A 152 2.88 -7.00 -18.74
C LEU A 152 2.21 -7.61 -19.96
N LYS A 153 2.66 -7.20 -21.15
CA LYS A 153 2.15 -7.69 -22.45
C LYS A 153 3.26 -8.36 -23.24
N ALA A 154 2.88 -9.34 -24.05
CA ALA A 154 3.78 -9.93 -25.04
C ALA A 154 4.28 -8.84 -26.01
N GLY A 155 5.56 -8.91 -26.40
CA GLY A 155 6.18 -7.95 -27.33
C GLY A 155 6.73 -6.67 -26.71
N GLN A 156 6.50 -6.40 -25.41
CA GLN A 156 7.13 -5.27 -24.73
C GLN A 156 8.65 -5.48 -24.60
N SER A 157 9.42 -4.42 -24.84
CA SER A 157 10.85 -4.38 -24.51
C SER A 157 11.09 -4.46 -23.00
N ASP A 158 12.29 -4.87 -22.58
CA ASP A 158 12.65 -4.96 -21.16
C ASP A 158 12.44 -3.62 -20.42
N ALA A 159 12.74 -2.49 -21.06
CA ALA A 159 12.55 -1.16 -20.48
C ALA A 159 11.06 -0.78 -20.32
N GLU A 160 10.21 -1.16 -21.27
CA GLU A 160 8.76 -0.95 -21.17
C GLU A 160 8.15 -1.80 -20.07
N LYS A 161 8.60 -3.06 -19.94
CA LYS A 161 8.16 -3.94 -18.86
C LYS A 161 8.58 -3.41 -17.49
N ASP A 162 9.82 -2.94 -17.36
CA ASP A 162 10.32 -2.32 -16.13
C ASP A 162 9.45 -1.11 -15.73
N LYS A 163 9.18 -0.21 -16.69
CA LYS A 163 8.29 0.96 -16.47
C LYS A 163 6.88 0.54 -16.06
N THR A 164 6.35 -0.50 -16.68
CA THR A 164 4.99 -1.02 -16.42
C THR A 164 4.89 -1.56 -14.99
N VAL A 165 5.82 -2.44 -14.59
CA VAL A 165 5.88 -3.02 -13.25
C VAL A 165 6.08 -1.95 -12.18
N LEU A 166 6.98 -1.00 -12.41
CA LEU A 166 7.22 0.08 -11.46
C LEU A 166 5.96 0.92 -11.24
N ARG A 167 5.28 1.33 -12.32
CA ARG A 167 4.04 2.10 -12.22
C ARG A 167 2.96 1.31 -11.50
N PHE A 168 2.81 0.03 -11.82
CA PHE A 168 1.87 -0.84 -11.13
C PHE A 168 2.15 -0.87 -9.62
N MET A 169 3.39 -1.14 -9.22
CA MET A 169 3.80 -1.17 -7.80
C MET A 169 3.58 0.17 -7.08
N LEU A 170 3.84 1.30 -7.74
CA LEU A 170 3.65 2.64 -7.18
C LEU A 170 2.17 3.03 -7.02
N ALA A 171 1.33 2.53 -7.92
CA ALA A 171 -0.12 2.75 -7.92
C ALA A 171 -0.84 1.91 -6.85
N GLN A 172 -0.23 0.82 -6.38
CA GLN A 172 -0.82 0.01 -5.31
C GLN A 172 -0.70 0.73 -3.97
N ASP A 173 -1.86 1.06 -3.41
CA ASP A 173 -2.06 1.59 -2.05
C ASP A 173 -1.19 0.81 -1.03
N GLY A 174 -0.39 1.52 -0.23
CA GLY A 174 0.43 0.96 0.85
C GLY A 174 1.38 -0.21 0.51
N TRP A 175 1.61 -0.56 -0.75
CA TRP A 175 2.52 -1.65 -1.14
C TRP A 175 3.97 -1.28 -0.88
N ILE A 176 4.35 -0.10 -1.35
CA ILE A 176 5.69 0.46 -1.21
C ILE A 176 5.57 1.90 -0.71
N TYR A 177 6.51 2.29 0.16
CA TYR A 177 6.70 3.68 0.58
C TYR A 177 8.10 4.10 0.13
N PRO A 178 8.20 4.88 -0.96
CA PRO A 178 9.50 5.33 -1.49
C PRO A 178 10.38 5.94 -0.39
N GLY A 179 11.55 5.33 -0.15
CA GLY A 179 12.51 5.69 0.90
C GLY A 179 12.35 4.99 2.26
N ASP A 180 11.23 4.33 2.49
CA ASP A 180 10.95 3.55 3.71
C ASP A 180 10.55 2.11 3.35
N PRO A 181 11.54 1.23 3.07
CA PRO A 181 11.27 -0.16 2.71
C PRO A 181 10.53 -0.92 3.81
N ASP A 182 10.72 -0.55 5.09
CA ASP A 182 10.20 -1.30 6.23
C ASP A 182 8.70 -1.11 6.47
N SER A 183 8.11 -0.03 5.95
CA SER A 183 6.69 0.25 6.14
C SER A 183 5.78 -0.37 5.08
N GLY A 184 6.32 -0.84 3.95
CA GLY A 184 5.53 -1.31 2.80
C GLY A 184 4.99 -2.73 2.95
N ARG A 185 3.72 -2.96 2.59
CA ARG A 185 3.11 -4.30 2.62
C ARG A 185 3.83 -5.30 1.72
N LEU A 186 4.42 -4.84 0.63
CA LEU A 186 5.17 -5.71 -0.29
C LEU A 186 6.31 -6.42 0.45
N ARG A 187 7.10 -5.70 1.25
CA ARG A 187 8.18 -6.28 2.05
C ARG A 187 7.64 -7.29 3.06
N THR A 188 6.60 -6.90 3.79
CA THR A 188 5.96 -7.76 4.80
C THR A 188 5.52 -9.09 4.19
N ARG A 189 4.86 -9.04 3.04
CA ARG A 189 4.36 -10.23 2.34
C ARG A 189 5.47 -11.06 1.70
N LEU A 190 6.48 -10.46 1.10
CA LEU A 190 7.59 -11.20 0.50
C LEU A 190 8.46 -11.95 1.52
N ARG A 191 8.42 -11.51 2.79
CA ARG A 191 9.23 -12.06 3.88
C ARG A 191 8.41 -12.78 4.96
N GLY A 192 7.08 -12.80 4.84
CA GLY A 192 6.19 -13.42 5.83
C GLY A 192 6.30 -12.77 7.21
N LEU A 193 6.48 -11.45 7.26
CA LEU A 193 6.64 -10.72 8.51
C LEU A 193 5.28 -10.45 9.16
N GLY A 194 5.21 -10.60 10.48
CA GLY A 194 4.02 -10.25 11.25
C GLY A 194 2.78 -11.08 10.87
N ALA A 195 1.69 -10.41 10.56
CA ALA A 195 0.37 -11.00 10.36
C ALA A 195 0.02 -11.35 8.91
N GLU A 196 0.78 -10.80 7.95
CA GLU A 196 0.47 -10.92 6.55
C GLU A 196 0.82 -12.32 6.01
N LYS A 197 -0.01 -12.84 5.11
CA LYS A 197 0.32 -14.09 4.41
C LYS A 197 1.54 -13.88 3.53
N LEU A 198 2.49 -14.82 3.64
CA LEU A 198 3.65 -14.89 2.76
C LEU A 198 3.21 -14.93 1.30
N MET A 199 3.93 -14.19 0.45
CA MET A 199 3.80 -14.23 -1.00
C MET A 199 5.17 -14.57 -1.63
N PRO A 200 5.21 -15.46 -2.64
CA PRO A 200 4.07 -16.23 -3.15
C PRO A 200 3.55 -17.25 -2.11
N PRO A 201 2.29 -17.71 -2.22
CA PRO A 201 1.75 -18.73 -1.32
C PRO A 201 2.58 -20.02 -1.43
N GLY A 202 2.97 -20.63 -0.31
CA GLY A 202 3.86 -21.79 -0.31
C GLY A 202 5.34 -21.45 -0.56
N GLY A 203 5.69 -20.16 -0.56
CA GLY A 203 7.04 -19.65 -0.84
C GLY A 203 8.03 -19.75 0.33
N GLU A 204 7.68 -20.41 1.45
CA GLU A 204 8.47 -20.45 2.69
C GLU A 204 9.86 -21.06 2.46
N SER A 205 9.96 -21.98 1.50
CA SER A 205 11.20 -22.68 1.15
C SER A 205 12.06 -21.91 0.14
N LEU A 206 11.52 -20.92 -0.58
CA LEU A 206 12.23 -20.21 -1.66
C LEU A 206 13.58 -19.61 -1.24
N PRO A 207 13.71 -18.96 -0.06
CA PRO A 207 15.02 -18.47 0.40
C PRO A 207 16.08 -19.57 0.56
N ARG A 208 15.67 -20.83 0.77
CA ARG A 208 16.55 -21.99 0.91
C ARG A 208 16.74 -22.75 -0.40
N THR A 209 15.71 -22.81 -1.24
CA THR A 209 15.68 -23.68 -2.42
C THR A 209 16.06 -22.97 -3.72
N GLU A 210 15.86 -21.65 -3.83
CA GLU A 210 16.26 -20.87 -5.00
C GLU A 210 17.50 -20.02 -4.69
N PRO A 211 18.67 -20.36 -5.29
CA PRO A 211 19.88 -19.57 -5.13
C PRO A 211 19.67 -18.10 -5.50
N GLY A 212 20.01 -17.21 -4.57
CA GLY A 212 19.89 -15.76 -4.77
C GLY A 212 18.52 -15.16 -4.45
N TYR A 213 17.52 -15.95 -4.05
CA TYR A 213 16.20 -15.42 -3.68
C TYR A 213 16.27 -14.43 -2.51
N THR A 214 17.05 -14.72 -1.46
CA THR A 214 17.25 -13.76 -0.35
C THR A 214 17.83 -12.43 -0.84
N ARG A 215 18.81 -12.48 -1.75
CA ARG A 215 19.42 -11.28 -2.34
C ARG A 215 18.44 -10.51 -3.23
N LEU A 216 17.51 -11.22 -3.88
CA LEU A 216 16.42 -10.61 -4.64
C LEU A 216 15.47 -9.84 -3.70
N LEU A 217 15.13 -10.39 -2.52
CA LEU A 217 14.35 -9.67 -1.52
C LEU A 217 15.09 -8.43 -1.00
N ASP A 218 16.41 -8.54 -0.75
CA ASP A 218 17.23 -7.39 -0.35
C ASP A 218 17.29 -6.32 -1.46
N THR A 219 17.30 -6.76 -2.73
CA THR A 219 17.24 -5.87 -3.89
C THR A 219 15.91 -5.11 -3.93
N ALA A 220 14.80 -5.74 -3.52
CA ALA A 220 13.48 -5.10 -3.42
C ALA A 220 13.50 -3.98 -2.39
N ASP A 221 14.04 -4.26 -1.21
CA ASP A 221 14.18 -3.26 -0.15
C ASP A 221 15.11 -2.11 -0.57
N LEU A 222 16.23 -2.43 -1.22
CA LEU A 222 17.17 -1.42 -1.71
C LEU A 222 16.55 -0.53 -2.79
N LEU A 223 15.77 -1.10 -3.72
CA LEU A 223 15.05 -0.32 -4.71
C LEU A 223 14.15 0.68 -3.99
N VAL A 224 13.25 0.20 -3.10
CA VAL A 224 12.31 1.07 -2.36
C VAL A 224 13.06 2.14 -1.57
N ALA A 225 14.14 1.78 -0.86
CA ALA A 225 14.95 2.72 -0.08
C ALA A 225 15.62 3.83 -0.92
N ARG A 226 15.79 3.61 -2.23
CA ARG A 226 16.49 4.51 -3.16
C ARG A 226 15.56 5.09 -4.24
N MET A 227 14.25 4.91 -4.15
CA MET A 227 13.27 5.47 -5.09
C MET A 227 13.15 7.00 -5.04
N VAL A 228 13.67 7.63 -3.98
CA VAL A 228 13.60 9.08 -3.77
C VAL A 228 15.00 9.63 -3.55
N PRO A 229 15.36 10.77 -4.17
CA PRO A 229 16.62 11.45 -3.88
C PRO A 229 16.57 12.08 -2.48
N GLY A 230 17.49 11.70 -1.60
CA GLY A 230 17.63 12.31 -0.29
C GLY A 230 18.28 11.41 0.74
N ILE A 231 18.29 11.88 1.98
CA ILE A 231 18.88 11.19 3.12
C ILE A 231 17.75 10.62 3.98
N ARG A 232 17.77 9.31 4.20
CA ARG A 232 16.84 8.65 5.11
C ARG A 232 17.13 9.07 6.54
N MET A 233 16.15 9.67 7.19
CA MET A 233 16.23 10.14 8.57
C MET A 233 15.06 9.53 9.36
N ARG A 234 15.31 9.17 10.61
CA ARG A 234 14.30 8.67 11.54
C ARG A 234 13.80 9.80 12.43
N ILE A 235 12.50 9.82 12.68
CA ILE A 235 11.86 10.69 13.68
C ILE A 235 12.31 10.24 15.07
N LYS A 236 12.91 11.14 15.86
CA LYS A 236 13.37 10.89 17.22
C LYS A 236 12.24 10.35 18.10
N SER A 237 12.58 9.39 18.95
CA SER A 237 11.70 8.88 20.00
C SER A 237 11.26 9.99 20.96
N GLY A 238 10.02 9.91 21.45
CA GLY A 238 9.45 10.81 22.46
C GLY A 238 7.95 11.06 22.23
N PRO A 239 7.18 11.40 23.28
CA PRO A 239 5.77 11.79 23.15
C PRO A 239 5.63 13.28 22.72
N PRO A 240 4.54 13.71 22.04
CA PRO A 240 3.65 13.01 21.09
C PRO A 240 4.22 13.09 19.64
N GLN A 241 3.43 12.65 18.66
CA GLN A 241 3.77 12.65 17.22
C GLN A 241 4.34 14.02 16.76
N ARG A 242 5.26 14.01 15.78
CA ARG A 242 5.95 15.23 15.35
C ARG A 242 5.19 15.90 14.22
N LYS A 243 4.65 17.09 14.50
CA LYS A 243 4.03 17.96 13.51
C LYS A 243 4.99 18.32 12.39
N PHE A 244 4.46 18.31 11.18
CA PHE A 244 5.13 18.85 10.00
C PHE A 244 4.22 19.86 9.31
N PHE A 245 4.84 20.69 8.48
CA PHE A 245 4.23 21.91 7.99
C PHE A 245 4.49 22.07 6.49
N GLY A 246 3.63 22.83 5.84
CA GLY A 246 3.79 23.27 4.46
C GLY A 246 4.68 24.50 4.41
N ARG A 247 4.92 25.02 3.20
CA ARG A 247 5.70 26.24 2.99
C ARG A 247 5.17 27.44 3.76
N THR A 248 3.85 27.59 3.83
CA THR A 248 3.14 28.71 4.45
C THR A 248 2.98 28.59 5.97
N ASN A 249 3.73 27.68 6.61
CA ASN A 249 3.62 27.35 8.04
C ASN A 249 2.27 26.74 8.45
N ARG A 250 1.44 26.33 7.49
CA ARG A 250 0.25 25.52 7.74
C ARG A 250 0.66 24.14 8.24
N GLU A 251 -0.01 23.64 9.28
CA GLU A 251 0.18 22.27 9.76
C GLU A 251 -0.39 21.30 8.72
N CYS A 252 0.42 20.33 8.29
CA CYS A 252 0.02 19.33 7.29
C CYS A 252 -0.25 17.97 7.91
N GLY A 253 -0.01 17.82 9.22
CA GLY A 253 -0.25 16.60 9.97
C GLY A 253 0.92 16.24 10.89
N GLU A 254 0.94 14.97 11.32
CA GLU A 254 1.84 14.46 12.33
C GLU A 254 2.49 13.14 11.91
N ILE A 255 3.79 12.99 12.17
CA ILE A 255 4.52 11.75 11.89
C ILE A 255 4.86 11.05 13.23
N PRO A 256 4.50 9.76 13.39
CA PRO A 256 4.85 9.00 14.58
C PRO A 256 6.36 8.92 14.81
N ALA A 257 6.74 8.80 16.09
CA ALA A 257 8.11 8.51 16.48
C ALA A 257 8.63 7.23 15.80
N ALA A 258 9.95 7.16 15.60
CA ALA A 258 10.66 6.07 14.94
C ALA A 258 10.34 5.85 13.44
N LYS A 259 9.41 6.61 12.84
CA LYS A 259 9.17 6.56 11.39
C LYS A 259 10.33 7.14 10.60
N VAL A 260 10.50 6.64 9.38
CA VAL A 260 11.53 7.12 8.45
C VAL A 260 10.92 8.12 7.49
N VAL A 261 11.62 9.23 7.28
CA VAL A 261 11.34 10.24 6.26
C VAL A 261 12.57 10.41 5.38
N VAL A 262 12.37 10.79 4.11
CA VAL A 262 13.48 11.09 3.21
C VAL A 262 13.70 12.59 3.14
N VAL A 263 14.77 13.06 3.77
CA VAL A 263 15.16 14.48 3.74
C VAL A 263 15.79 14.82 2.39
N THR A 264 15.10 15.66 1.63
CA THR A 264 15.54 16.18 0.32
C THR A 264 16.44 17.42 0.47
N GLN A 265 16.23 18.21 1.52
CA GLN A 265 17.07 19.36 1.87
C GLN A 265 17.26 19.41 3.37
N ARG A 266 18.50 19.22 3.84
CA ARG A 266 18.79 19.18 5.28
C ARG A 266 18.48 20.51 5.95
N SER A 267 18.89 21.62 5.34
CA SER A 267 18.52 22.98 5.74
C SER A 267 17.67 23.58 4.63
N ALA A 268 16.38 23.76 4.89
CA ALA A 268 15.48 24.40 3.94
C ALA A 268 15.91 25.86 3.73
N VAL A 269 16.19 26.23 2.48
CA VAL A 269 16.69 27.57 2.09
C VAL A 269 15.75 28.67 2.61
N ASP A 270 14.45 28.42 2.52
CA ASP A 270 13.41 29.39 2.88
C ASP A 270 12.95 29.27 4.35
N ARG A 271 13.54 28.35 5.14
CA ARG A 271 13.04 28.04 6.50
C ARG A 271 14.13 27.53 7.45
N PRO A 272 14.87 28.43 8.13
CA PRO A 272 15.89 28.07 9.10
C PRO A 272 15.38 27.16 10.21
N GLY A 273 16.17 26.15 10.60
CA GLY A 273 15.79 25.15 11.61
C GLY A 273 14.87 24.04 11.11
N PHE A 274 14.46 24.07 9.84
CA PHE A 274 13.63 23.02 9.22
C PHE A 274 14.39 22.27 8.12
N SER A 275 14.09 20.98 7.99
CA SER A 275 14.44 20.15 6.85
C SER A 275 13.24 20.02 5.93
N ARG A 276 13.48 20.10 4.61
CA ARG A 276 12.49 19.71 3.60
C ARG A 276 12.61 18.21 3.35
N PHE A 277 11.51 17.49 3.49
CA PHE A 277 11.47 16.06 3.23
C PHE A 277 10.47 15.72 2.12
N PHE A 278 10.66 14.57 1.49
CA PHE A 278 9.75 14.05 0.49
C PHE A 278 8.41 13.71 1.14
N ARG A 279 7.31 13.80 0.37
CA ARG A 279 5.94 13.57 0.85
C ARG A 279 5.87 12.39 1.83
N PRO A 280 5.34 12.58 3.06
CA PRO A 280 5.08 11.47 3.97
C PRO A 280 4.03 10.53 3.36
N ALA A 281 3.86 9.34 3.94
CA ALA A 281 2.70 8.52 3.62
C ALA A 281 1.40 9.30 3.91
N ASP A 282 0.36 9.08 3.10
CA ASP A 282 -0.90 9.82 3.20
C ASP A 282 -1.62 9.71 4.54
N PRO A 283 -1.51 8.60 5.31
CA PRO A 283 -2.09 8.51 6.65
C PRO A 283 -1.53 9.53 7.65
N TYR A 284 -0.42 10.20 7.33
CA TYR A 284 0.15 11.25 8.16
C TYR A 284 -0.28 12.66 7.72
N LEU A 285 -0.97 12.78 6.59
CA LEU A 285 -1.48 14.04 6.06
C LEU A 285 -2.87 14.34 6.65
N ASN A 286 -3.12 15.58 7.04
CA ASN A 286 -4.44 16.05 7.47
C ASN A 286 -5.33 16.54 6.30
N GLY A 287 -4.82 16.52 5.07
CA GLY A 287 -5.53 16.97 3.87
C GLY A 287 -5.49 18.48 3.61
N GLU A 288 -4.82 19.27 4.44
CA GLU A 288 -4.82 20.74 4.31
C GLU A 288 -3.69 21.32 3.43
N CYS A 289 -2.73 20.49 3.03
CA CYS A 289 -1.54 20.89 2.31
C CYS A 289 -1.46 20.26 0.92
N SER A 290 -0.88 21.00 -0.03
CA SER A 290 -0.54 20.49 -1.36
C SER A 290 0.91 20.01 -1.41
N ASP A 291 1.21 19.03 -2.27
CA ASP A 291 2.56 18.57 -2.55
C ASP A 291 3.46 19.68 -3.12
N ASP A 292 2.87 20.63 -3.84
CA ASP A 292 3.58 21.77 -4.45
C ASP A 292 4.22 22.67 -3.40
N ASP A 293 3.62 22.75 -2.21
CA ASP A 293 4.15 23.52 -1.09
C ASP A 293 5.36 22.81 -0.46
N GLY A 294 5.53 21.50 -0.67
CA GLY A 294 6.55 20.70 0.00
C GLY A 294 6.35 20.58 1.51
N TYR A 295 7.05 19.63 2.11
CA TYR A 295 6.86 19.28 3.52
C TYR A 295 8.10 19.58 4.35
N TYR A 296 7.87 20.20 5.51
CA TYR A 296 8.91 20.72 6.38
C TYR A 296 8.75 20.18 7.80
N ILE A 297 9.83 19.66 8.37
CA ILE A 297 9.89 19.21 9.75
C ILE A 297 11.10 19.81 10.44
N ARG A 298 10.97 20.06 11.74
CA ARG A 298 12.05 20.62 12.56
C ARG A 298 13.26 19.69 12.59
N GLN A 299 14.46 20.24 12.36
CA GLN A 299 15.71 19.49 12.28
C GLN A 299 16.01 18.72 13.57
N GLU A 300 15.66 19.29 14.73
CA GLU A 300 15.87 18.67 16.02
C GLU A 300 15.08 17.38 16.21
N PHE A 301 14.07 17.10 15.37
CA PHE A 301 13.30 15.86 15.41
C PHE A 301 13.91 14.73 14.58
N LEU A 302 14.99 14.98 13.84
CA LEU A 302 15.55 14.03 12.89
C LEU A 302 16.88 13.46 13.39
N VAL A 303 17.08 12.16 13.16
CA VAL A 303 18.37 11.46 13.33
C VAL A 303 18.67 10.60 12.11
N PRO A 304 19.93 10.43 11.69
CA PRO A 304 20.28 9.53 10.60
C PRO A 304 19.80 8.10 10.85
N VAL A 305 19.31 7.44 9.80
CA VAL A 305 19.10 6.00 9.81
C VAL A 305 20.48 5.34 9.71
N GLN A 306 20.88 4.60 10.75
CA GLN A 306 22.07 3.74 10.74
C GLN A 306 21.89 2.58 9.76
#